data_AF-V5B014-F1
#
_entry.id   AF-V5B014-F1
#
_cell.length_a   1.000
_cell.length_b   1.000
_cell.length_c   1.000
_cell.angle_alpha   90.00
_cell.angle_beta   90.00
_cell.angle_gamma   90.00
#
_symmetry.space_group_name_H-M   'P 1'
#
loop_
_entity.id
_entity.type
_entity.pdbx_description
1 polymer ?
#
loop_
_entity_poly.entity_id
_entity_poly.type
_entity_poly.pdbx_seq_one_letter_code
_entity_poly.pdbx_strand_id
1 'polypeptide(L)'
;MPGNQASAVPQGDGQRRAMPELGGETGQPAATLRRAEARRTQWTMNSTVRDILLERNTLSYNMKLNDFLWNHVGGRAAVGEDHNVTMQVFVQEPDDYVQNQQLLEEILKLTAYQALEAIYKLHHEGVYSLEQCRGFKSKNTVTPHAKGKLKAALTQIQTEEKARREAEERQRRAREMKFTMSTNIEDVLFKGEFCYKDMNLNDFLTLEMEGGGVVDANWNVLLREFLKEPARYIHDAGVLNEIKKTGAYARMEGTVREEMDLEEAVRRLQHERVVSLRQWKDHEGKYTLTPVTRRKLNGVLTQVLREERREVEERREARERARRRQKLELTVTTTIKDVLFRGRVRVMDMQLNDFLVMELDGMGILPANRNVLLRDFFIYPTRYISDVFLLLDIKASDRYKRMERAVRDEMDMEEDVRRLYEKGVDNLLKWSLATAEVKANVHNLTKHFLDAAFIELMSSMTMSAPIKPEGCYESVYNASWHHVVEVPGGEETGRGTTTVMDVQGSWRLSRKG
;
A
#
# COMPACT_ATOMS: atom_id res chain seq x y z
N MET A 1 -1.85 -62.35 26.69
CA MET A 1 -2.06 -63.14 27.93
C MET A 1 -1.05 -64.28 27.91
N PRO A 2 -0.28 -64.56 28.99
CA PRO A 2 -0.26 -63.97 30.35
C PRO A 2 1.01 -63.10 30.57
N GLY A 3 1.23 -62.31 31.62
CA GLY A 3 0.50 -62.00 32.86
C GLY A 3 1.45 -61.41 33.91
N ASN A 4 1.12 -60.20 34.41
CA ASN A 4 1.31 -59.62 35.76
C ASN A 4 2.70 -59.64 36.46
N GLN A 5 3.27 -58.45 36.73
CA GLN A 5 3.16 -57.59 37.94
C GLN A 5 4.00 -58.05 39.14
N ALA A 6 4.94 -57.21 39.58
CA ALA A 6 5.01 -56.71 40.96
C ALA A 6 6.09 -55.63 41.15
N SER A 7 5.69 -54.63 41.91
CA SER A 7 6.41 -53.51 42.51
C SER A 7 7.41 -53.95 43.59
N ALA A 8 8.56 -53.27 43.73
CA ALA A 8 9.18 -52.87 45.01
C ALA A 8 10.55 -52.16 44.81
N VAL A 9 10.70 -51.00 45.45
CA VAL A 9 11.88 -50.12 45.52
C VAL A 9 12.85 -50.62 46.61
N PRO A 10 14.15 -50.25 46.58
CA PRO A 10 14.68 -49.42 47.69
C PRO A 10 15.71 -48.35 47.28
N GLN A 11 15.60 -47.20 47.96
CA GLN A 11 16.64 -46.32 48.56
C GLN A 11 18.02 -46.24 47.86
N GLY A 12 18.58 -45.06 47.53
CA GLY A 12 18.39 -43.74 48.11
C GLY A 12 19.74 -43.25 48.65
N ASP A 13 20.32 -42.22 48.03
CA ASP A 13 21.01 -41.12 48.73
C ASP A 13 21.48 -40.05 47.74
N GLY A 14 21.23 -38.79 48.08
CA GLY A 14 21.88 -37.64 47.43
C GLY A 14 20.97 -36.52 46.92
N GLN A 15 20.18 -35.89 47.79
CA GLN A 15 20.41 -34.48 48.18
C GLN A 15 19.22 -33.91 48.96
N ARG A 16 19.57 -33.40 50.15
CA ARG A 16 18.67 -32.76 51.10
C ARG A 16 18.13 -31.44 50.56
N ARG A 17 16.84 -31.23 50.85
CA ARG A 17 16.13 -29.95 50.83
C ARG A 17 16.88 -28.85 51.59
N ALA A 18 16.93 -27.67 50.98
CA ALA A 18 16.68 -26.41 51.66
C ALA A 18 15.56 -25.69 50.90
N MET A 19 14.54 -25.25 51.65
CA MET A 19 13.38 -24.48 51.17
C MET A 19 13.82 -23.10 50.64
N PRO A 20 13.27 -22.59 49.51
CA PRO A 20 13.50 -21.22 49.08
C PRO A 20 12.62 -20.25 49.89
N GLU A 21 13.25 -19.41 50.71
CA GLU A 21 12.63 -18.19 51.25
C GLU A 21 12.63 -17.08 50.19
N LEU A 22 11.59 -16.23 50.27
CA LEU A 22 11.28 -15.08 49.42
C LEU A 22 12.51 -14.29 48.94
N GLY A 23 12.61 -14.11 47.62
CA GLY A 23 13.54 -13.18 46.97
C GLY A 23 13.13 -12.94 45.54
N GLY A 24 12.05 -12.19 45.35
CA GLY A 24 11.41 -11.93 44.06
C GLY A 24 12.35 -11.33 43.03
N GLU A 25 12.47 -12.05 41.92
CA GLU A 25 12.95 -11.62 40.62
C GLU A 25 12.33 -10.28 40.20
N THR A 26 13.12 -9.35 39.68
CA THR A 26 12.91 -8.84 38.31
C THR A 26 14.21 -8.22 37.78
N GLY A 27 15.10 -9.05 37.24
CA GLY A 27 16.15 -8.57 36.34
C GLY A 27 15.50 -8.13 35.03
N GLN A 28 15.06 -6.87 34.95
CA GLN A 28 14.57 -6.31 33.70
C GLN A 28 15.73 -6.10 32.70
N PRO A 29 15.54 -6.40 31.40
CA PRO A 29 16.61 -6.43 30.42
C PRO A 29 17.12 -5.01 30.11
N ALA A 30 18.43 -4.89 29.87
CA ALA A 30 19.13 -3.68 29.45
C ALA A 30 18.57 -3.01 28.16
N ALA A 31 17.59 -3.62 27.50
CA ALA A 31 16.83 -3.05 26.39
C ALA A 31 15.83 -1.95 26.83
N THR A 32 15.43 -1.90 28.09
CA THR A 32 14.45 -0.91 28.58
C THR A 32 15.10 0.46 28.85
N LEU A 33 16.39 0.49 29.19
CA LEU A 33 17.11 1.72 29.53
C LEU A 33 17.51 2.52 28.27
N ARG A 34 17.76 1.85 27.13
CA ARG A 34 17.91 2.53 25.82
C ARG A 34 16.60 2.96 25.18
N ARG A 35 15.44 2.44 25.63
CA ARG A 35 14.13 2.80 25.06
C ARG A 35 13.44 3.95 25.80
N ALA A 36 13.85 4.24 27.03
CA ALA A 36 13.42 5.43 27.77
C ALA A 36 14.14 6.72 27.30
N GLU A 37 15.37 6.61 26.78
CA GLU A 37 16.10 7.75 26.18
C GLU A 37 15.57 8.18 24.80
N ALA A 38 14.71 7.37 24.18
CA ALA A 38 14.10 7.64 22.88
C ALA A 38 12.83 8.52 22.95
N ARG A 39 12.56 9.16 24.09
CA ARG A 39 11.69 10.35 24.16
C ARG A 39 12.57 11.58 24.35
N ARG A 40 13.40 11.92 23.36
CA ARG A 40 13.91 13.30 23.24
C ARG A 40 12.69 14.18 23.02
N THR A 41 12.49 15.15 23.90
CA THR A 41 11.43 16.15 23.78
C THR A 41 11.59 16.82 22.41
N GLN A 42 10.67 16.56 21.48
CA GLN A 42 10.67 17.19 20.16
C GLN A 42 10.18 18.62 20.35
N TRP A 43 11.11 19.58 20.35
CA TRP A 43 10.78 20.99 20.44
C TRP A 43 10.15 21.48 19.13
N THR A 44 9.25 22.44 19.24
CA THR A 44 8.64 23.12 18.10
C THR A 44 8.83 24.61 18.24
N MET A 45 8.61 25.40 17.19
CA MET A 45 8.72 26.87 17.28
C MET A 45 7.77 27.49 18.32
N ASN A 46 6.67 26.78 18.63
CA ASN A 46 5.69 27.16 19.65
C ASN A 46 6.06 26.71 21.06
N SER A 47 7.15 25.94 21.22
CA SER A 47 7.58 25.49 22.55
C SER A 47 8.03 26.68 23.39
N THR A 48 7.63 26.67 24.65
CA THR A 48 7.90 27.79 25.55
C THR A 48 9.34 27.75 26.04
N VAL A 49 9.94 28.93 26.24
CA VAL A 49 11.27 29.08 26.83
C VAL A 49 11.34 28.41 28.20
N ARG A 50 10.25 28.48 28.97
CA ARG A 50 10.09 27.81 30.26
C ARG A 50 10.29 26.30 30.16
N ASP A 51 9.62 25.64 29.22
CA ASP A 51 9.68 24.18 29.07
C ASP A 51 11.09 23.70 28.69
N ILE A 52 11.80 24.49 27.88
CA ILE A 52 13.15 24.17 27.39
C ILE A 52 14.20 24.40 28.48
N LEU A 53 14.10 25.51 29.22
CA LEU A 53 15.05 25.84 30.28
C LEU A 53 14.86 24.93 31.52
N LEU A 54 13.62 24.54 31.81
CA LEU A 54 13.25 23.63 32.90
C LEU A 54 13.19 22.15 32.47
N GLU A 55 13.67 21.77 31.29
CA GLU A 55 13.62 20.39 30.81
C GLU A 55 14.17 19.42 31.89
N ARG A 56 13.31 18.52 32.37
CA ARG A 56 13.46 17.56 33.51
C ARG A 56 13.27 18.08 34.94
N ASN A 57 13.14 19.39 35.17
CA ASN A 57 12.80 19.98 36.47
C ASN A 57 11.39 20.59 36.42
N THR A 58 10.38 19.73 36.48
CA THR A 58 8.94 20.12 36.47
C THR A 58 8.49 20.95 37.68
N LEU A 59 9.37 21.22 38.64
CA LEU A 59 8.94 21.57 39.99
C LEU A 59 9.20 23.02 40.41
N SER A 60 10.08 23.81 39.79
CA SER A 60 10.63 25.00 40.48
C SER A 60 9.92 26.35 40.25
N TYR A 61 9.10 26.53 39.21
CA TYR A 61 8.59 27.88 38.86
C TYR A 61 7.51 28.43 39.80
N ASN A 62 6.71 27.56 40.42
CA ASN A 62 5.64 27.96 41.36
C ASN A 62 5.93 27.57 42.81
N MET A 63 7.12 27.05 43.10
CA MET A 63 7.51 26.65 44.46
C MET A 63 7.72 27.86 45.36
N LYS A 64 7.51 27.67 46.67
CA LYS A 64 7.95 28.64 47.67
C LYS A 64 9.46 28.52 47.91
N LEU A 65 10.06 29.59 48.40
CA LEU A 65 11.49 29.67 48.69
C LEU A 65 11.93 28.55 49.64
N ASN A 66 11.19 28.28 50.73
CA ASN A 66 11.53 27.19 51.65
C ASN A 66 11.44 25.81 50.99
N ASP A 67 10.50 25.59 50.07
CA ASP A 67 10.41 24.33 49.31
C ASP A 67 11.61 24.17 48.37
N PHE A 68 12.07 25.27 47.77
CA PHE A 68 13.25 25.31 46.92
C PHE A 68 14.54 25.02 47.72
N LEU A 69 14.70 25.66 48.88
CA LEU A 69 15.84 25.44 49.78
C LEU A 69 15.88 23.99 50.28
N TRP A 70 14.73 23.44 50.66
CA TRP A 70 14.61 22.05 51.10
C TRP A 70 15.09 21.07 50.01
N ASN A 71 14.72 21.32 48.75
CA ASN A 71 15.01 20.44 47.63
C ASN A 71 16.44 20.59 47.07
N HIS A 72 17.10 21.74 47.25
CA HIS A 72 18.38 22.04 46.59
C HIS A 72 19.56 22.35 47.52
N VAL A 73 19.30 22.82 48.75
CA VAL A 73 20.32 23.18 49.75
C VAL A 73 20.30 22.24 50.96
N GLY A 74 19.12 21.64 51.24
CA GLY A 74 18.91 20.64 52.28
C GLY A 74 18.18 21.21 53.51
N GLY A 75 17.54 20.32 54.29
CA GLY A 75 16.54 20.68 55.31
C GLY A 75 16.99 21.47 56.55
N ARG A 76 18.18 22.08 56.52
CA ARG A 76 18.69 23.00 57.55
C ARG A 76 18.58 24.48 57.17
N ALA A 77 18.31 24.81 55.92
CA ALA A 77 18.10 26.18 55.47
C ALA A 77 16.59 26.46 55.34
N ALA A 78 16.07 27.35 56.18
CA ALA A 78 14.69 27.83 56.11
C ALA A 78 14.64 29.31 56.48
N VAL A 79 13.83 30.07 55.77
CA VAL A 79 13.55 31.47 56.06
C VAL A 79 12.24 31.56 56.84
N GLY A 80 12.08 32.61 57.66
CA GLY A 80 10.85 32.88 58.41
C GLY A 80 9.62 32.95 57.50
N GLU A 81 8.44 32.69 58.05
CA GLU A 81 7.19 32.58 57.28
C GLU A 81 6.88 33.83 56.44
N ASP A 82 7.22 35.02 56.97
CA ASP A 82 7.05 36.31 56.28
C ASP A 82 7.95 36.49 55.05
N HIS A 83 9.00 35.69 54.91
CA HIS A 83 9.98 35.76 53.81
C HIS A 83 9.87 34.54 52.87
N ASN A 84 8.93 33.62 53.14
CA ASN A 84 8.72 32.41 52.35
C ASN A 84 7.85 32.67 51.10
N VAL A 85 8.38 33.50 50.20
CA VAL A 85 7.70 33.91 48.95
C VAL A 85 7.84 32.87 47.85
N THR A 86 7.11 33.03 46.75
CA THR A 86 7.28 32.18 45.56
C THR A 86 8.62 32.48 44.89
N MET A 87 9.20 31.48 44.21
CA MET A 87 10.47 31.67 43.49
C MET A 87 10.38 32.74 42.40
N GLN A 88 9.19 33.03 41.86
CA GLN A 88 8.98 34.14 40.92
C GLN A 88 9.18 35.51 41.55
N VAL A 89 8.81 35.66 42.82
CA VAL A 89 8.98 36.90 43.58
C VAL A 89 10.41 36.99 44.11
N PHE A 90 10.95 35.88 44.60
CA PHE A 90 12.32 35.81 45.09
C PHE A 90 13.38 36.17 44.04
N VAL A 91 13.21 35.72 42.79
CA VAL A 91 14.16 35.96 41.69
C VAL A 91 14.26 37.43 41.28
N GLN A 92 13.30 38.28 41.68
CA GLN A 92 13.32 39.71 41.35
C GLN A 92 14.39 40.42 42.20
N GLU A 93 14.34 40.22 43.51
CA GLU A 93 15.17 40.90 44.51
C GLU A 93 15.50 39.92 45.65
N PRO A 94 16.45 38.99 45.45
CA PRO A 94 16.69 37.89 46.40
C PRO A 94 17.37 38.35 47.71
N ASP A 95 18.06 39.50 47.68
CA ASP A 95 18.67 40.15 48.84
C ASP A 95 17.63 40.56 49.91
N ASP A 96 16.40 40.87 49.50
CA ASP A 96 15.32 41.30 50.40
C ASP A 96 14.78 40.14 51.25
N TYR A 97 14.95 38.90 50.78
CA TYR A 97 14.37 37.72 51.41
C TYR A 97 15.40 36.88 52.16
N VAL A 98 16.68 36.90 51.77
CA VAL A 98 17.75 36.11 52.40
C VAL A 98 18.90 37.02 52.81
N GLN A 99 18.93 37.40 54.09
CA GLN A 99 19.99 38.26 54.65
C GLN A 99 21.33 37.53 54.84
N ASN A 100 21.32 36.19 54.90
CA ASN A 100 22.54 35.40 55.03
C ASN A 100 23.27 35.34 53.67
N GLN A 101 24.30 36.17 53.53
CA GLN A 101 25.11 36.30 52.32
C GLN A 101 25.71 34.96 51.83
N GLN A 102 26.10 34.07 52.74
CA GLN A 102 26.68 32.77 52.37
C GLN A 102 25.61 31.83 51.77
N LEU A 103 24.41 31.84 52.33
CA LEU A 103 23.27 31.07 51.83
C LEU A 103 22.78 31.64 50.49
N LEU A 104 22.74 32.96 50.37
CA LEU A 104 22.36 33.64 49.12
C LEU A 104 23.34 33.29 47.99
N GLU A 105 24.64 33.36 48.23
CA GLU A 105 25.66 33.00 47.25
C GLU A 105 25.55 31.52 46.81
N GLU A 106 25.20 30.63 47.74
CA GLU A 106 24.93 29.21 47.44
C GLU A 106 23.70 29.04 46.55
N ILE A 107 22.60 29.77 46.82
CA ILE A 107 21.38 29.75 46.00
C ILE A 107 21.65 30.24 44.57
N LEU A 108 22.37 31.36 44.41
CA LEU A 108 22.68 31.94 43.10
C LEU A 108 23.53 31.02 42.20
N LYS A 109 24.32 30.12 42.81
CA LYS A 109 25.13 29.12 42.09
C LYS A 109 24.32 27.92 41.60
N LEU A 110 23.10 27.72 42.11
CA LEU A 110 22.27 26.57 41.73
C LEU A 110 21.77 26.71 40.28
N THR A 111 21.92 25.63 39.50
CA THR A 111 21.42 25.56 38.12
C THR A 111 19.91 25.75 38.03
N ALA A 112 19.16 25.33 39.06
CA ALA A 112 17.71 25.52 39.14
C ALA A 112 17.34 27.00 39.34
N TYR A 113 18.11 27.75 40.15
CA TYR A 113 17.91 29.19 40.32
C TYR A 113 18.28 29.96 39.04
N GLN A 114 19.44 29.64 38.45
CA GLN A 114 19.88 30.25 37.19
C GLN A 114 18.90 30.04 36.02
N ALA A 115 18.19 28.91 36.00
CA ALA A 115 17.14 28.65 35.02
C ALA A 115 15.90 29.53 35.27
N LEU A 116 15.49 29.72 36.52
CA LEU A 116 14.37 30.59 36.89
C LEU A 116 14.69 32.07 36.64
N GLU A 117 15.89 32.51 36.98
CA GLU A 117 16.40 33.84 36.67
C GLU A 117 16.40 34.12 35.17
N ALA A 118 16.85 33.15 34.36
CA ALA A 118 16.80 33.25 32.91
C ALA A 118 15.37 33.38 32.37
N ILE A 119 14.42 32.60 32.90
CA ILE A 119 13.00 32.66 32.50
C ILE A 119 12.39 34.01 32.86
N TYR A 120 12.62 34.49 34.08
CA TYR A 120 12.15 35.79 34.54
C TYR A 120 12.64 36.90 33.61
N LYS A 121 13.96 36.98 33.36
CA LYS A 121 14.56 37.99 32.48
C LYS A 121 14.00 37.91 31.06
N LEU A 122 13.83 36.70 30.50
CA LEU A 122 13.28 36.52 29.15
C LEU A 122 11.79 36.94 29.07
N HIS A 123 10.98 36.62 30.08
CA HIS A 123 9.59 37.06 30.14
C HIS A 123 9.46 38.58 30.30
N HIS A 124 10.32 39.22 31.11
CA HIS A 124 10.35 40.68 31.23
C HIS A 124 10.73 41.38 29.93
N GLU A 125 11.57 40.75 29.12
CA GLU A 125 11.92 41.22 27.79
C GLU A 125 10.92 40.76 26.70
N GLY A 126 9.80 40.13 27.09
CA GLY A 126 8.70 39.76 26.19
C GLY A 126 8.92 38.49 25.36
N VAL A 127 9.86 37.63 25.75
CA VAL A 127 10.20 36.39 25.05
C VAL A 127 9.63 35.18 25.78
N TYR A 128 8.60 34.56 25.20
CA TYR A 128 7.88 33.42 25.77
C TYR A 128 8.07 32.14 24.97
N SER A 129 8.34 32.22 23.66
CA SER A 129 8.50 31.08 22.75
C SER A 129 9.85 31.05 22.03
N LEU A 130 10.22 29.87 21.51
CA LEU A 130 11.40 29.70 20.66
C LEU A 130 11.37 30.54 19.38
N GLU A 131 10.19 30.73 18.78
CA GLU A 131 10.02 31.59 17.61
C GLU A 131 10.49 33.03 17.91
N GLN A 132 10.12 33.55 19.08
CA GLN A 132 10.47 34.89 19.54
C GLN A 132 11.97 34.99 19.88
N CYS A 133 12.62 33.90 20.30
CA CYS A 133 14.07 33.87 20.50
C CYS A 133 14.87 34.14 19.21
N ARG A 134 14.32 33.89 18.01
CA ARG A 134 15.03 34.05 16.73
C ARG A 134 15.35 35.51 16.40
N GLY A 135 14.48 36.44 16.80
CA GLY A 135 14.63 37.89 16.60
C GLY A 135 15.29 38.61 17.76
N PHE A 136 15.58 37.91 18.85
CA PHE A 136 15.99 38.51 20.11
C PHE A 136 17.50 38.82 20.14
N LYS A 137 17.85 40.10 20.00
CA LYS A 137 19.22 40.61 20.04
C LYS A 137 19.56 41.18 21.43
N SER A 138 19.61 40.38 22.49
CA SER A 138 20.19 40.84 23.76
C SER A 138 21.62 40.34 23.94
N LYS A 139 22.55 41.31 24.02
CA LYS A 139 23.99 41.10 24.21
C LYS A 139 24.32 41.00 25.71
N ASN A 140 23.88 39.95 26.42
CA ASN A 140 24.38 39.51 27.75
C ASN A 140 23.39 39.48 28.95
N THR A 141 22.06 39.51 28.77
CA THR A 141 21.14 39.50 29.94
C THR A 141 20.96 38.11 30.60
N VAL A 142 21.12 37.03 29.83
CA VAL A 142 20.81 35.65 30.25
C VAL A 142 22.09 34.83 30.43
N THR A 143 22.09 33.90 31.40
CA THR A 143 23.23 33.03 31.68
C THR A 143 23.69 32.24 30.43
N PRO A 144 25.01 32.01 30.25
CA PRO A 144 25.53 31.24 29.12
C PRO A 144 24.92 29.85 28.99
N HIS A 145 24.58 29.22 30.12
CA HIS A 145 23.94 27.90 30.17
C HIS A 145 22.54 27.90 29.53
N ALA A 146 21.68 28.86 29.90
CA ALA A 146 20.34 28.98 29.33
C ALA A 146 20.39 29.34 27.83
N LYS A 147 21.33 30.20 27.43
CA LYS A 147 21.58 30.51 26.00
C LYS A 147 22.02 29.27 25.22
N GLY A 148 22.89 28.44 25.79
CA GLY A 148 23.32 27.18 25.21
C GLY A 148 22.17 26.21 24.97
N LYS A 149 21.26 26.07 25.95
CA LYS A 149 20.05 25.23 25.84
C LYS A 149 19.09 25.70 24.74
N LEU A 150 18.76 26.99 24.71
CA LEU A 150 17.88 27.55 23.68
C LEU A 150 18.48 27.43 22.28
N LYS A 151 19.80 27.65 22.13
CA LYS A 151 20.51 27.45 20.86
C LYS A 151 20.49 25.98 20.42
N ALA A 152 20.70 25.04 21.35
CA ALA A 152 20.63 23.62 21.04
C ALA A 152 19.23 23.20 20.56
N ALA A 153 18.17 23.70 21.20
CA ALA A 153 16.78 23.45 20.77
C ALA A 153 16.49 24.02 19.37
N LEU A 154 16.97 25.23 19.06
CA LEU A 154 16.83 25.83 17.73
C LEU A 154 17.57 25.02 16.65
N THR A 155 18.80 24.59 16.93
CA THR A 155 19.57 23.76 16.00
C THR A 155 18.87 22.43 15.74
N GLN A 156 18.32 21.79 16.79
CA GLN A 156 17.56 20.55 16.66
C GLN A 156 16.37 20.73 15.71
N ILE A 157 15.52 21.75 15.92
CA ILE A 157 14.36 22.03 15.06
C ILE A 157 14.80 22.23 13.61
N GLN A 158 15.86 23.00 13.37
CA GLN A 158 16.36 23.24 12.00
C GLN A 158 16.85 21.96 11.32
N THR A 159 17.58 21.11 12.04
CA THR A 159 18.05 19.83 11.50
C THR A 159 16.91 18.87 11.21
N GLU A 160 15.92 18.77 12.11
CA GLU A 160 14.74 17.92 11.93
C GLU A 160 13.84 18.45 10.82
N GLU A 161 13.65 19.76 10.71
CA GLU A 161 12.84 20.39 9.66
C GLU A 161 13.51 20.24 8.29
N LYS A 162 14.84 20.40 8.20
CA LYS A 162 15.59 20.14 6.97
C LYS A 162 15.47 18.66 6.57
N ALA A 163 15.68 17.73 7.50
CA ALA A 163 15.52 16.30 7.24
C ALA A 163 14.10 15.94 6.80
N ARG A 164 13.08 16.55 7.41
CA ARG A 164 11.67 16.37 7.04
C ARG A 164 11.40 16.89 5.62
N ARG A 165 11.84 18.11 5.29
CA ARG A 165 11.67 18.69 3.95
C ARG A 165 12.34 17.82 2.89
N GLU A 166 13.58 17.37 3.13
CA GLU A 166 14.26 16.47 2.20
C GLU A 166 13.56 15.11 2.10
N ALA A 167 13.00 14.57 3.19
CA ALA A 167 12.26 13.30 3.16
C ALA A 167 10.91 13.44 2.41
N GLU A 168 10.18 14.53 2.64
CA GLU A 168 8.95 14.87 1.91
C GLU A 168 9.22 15.11 0.43
N GLU A 169 10.33 15.77 0.09
CA GLU A 169 10.75 15.97 -1.30
C GLU A 169 11.16 14.65 -1.96
N ARG A 170 11.92 13.78 -1.28
CA ARG A 170 12.21 12.42 -1.76
C ARG A 170 10.92 11.61 -1.96
N GLN A 171 9.97 11.72 -1.04
CA GLN A 171 8.69 11.02 -1.13
C GLN A 171 7.80 11.59 -2.27
N ARG A 172 7.83 12.92 -2.48
CA ARG A 172 7.15 13.58 -3.60
C ARG A 172 7.74 13.14 -4.93
N ARG A 173 9.08 13.20 -5.09
CA ARG A 173 9.78 12.73 -6.31
C ARG A 173 9.51 11.25 -6.59
N ALA A 174 9.51 10.42 -5.56
CA ALA A 174 9.18 8.99 -5.68
C ALA A 174 7.71 8.74 -6.07
N ARG A 175 6.78 9.63 -5.69
CA ARG A 175 5.35 9.56 -6.07
C ARG A 175 5.08 10.15 -7.46
N GLU A 176 5.81 11.19 -7.84
CA GLU A 176 5.65 11.87 -9.14
C GLU A 176 6.23 11.05 -10.31
N MET A 177 7.28 10.24 -10.07
CA MET A 177 7.80 9.31 -11.07
C MET A 177 7.00 8.01 -11.14
N LYS A 178 5.78 8.05 -11.70
CA LYS A 178 5.10 6.84 -12.16
C LYS A 178 5.75 6.38 -13.48
N PHE A 179 6.71 5.46 -13.38
CA PHE A 179 7.31 4.84 -14.56
C PHE A 179 6.24 4.13 -15.39
N THR A 180 6.30 4.33 -16.69
CA THR A 180 5.49 3.63 -17.71
C THR A 180 6.40 2.90 -18.68
N MET A 181 5.84 2.03 -19.53
CA MET A 181 6.63 1.28 -20.49
C MET A 181 7.37 2.17 -21.53
N SER A 182 6.94 3.41 -21.72
CA SER A 182 7.60 4.41 -22.57
C SER A 182 8.70 5.22 -21.87
N THR A 183 8.92 5.04 -20.56
CA THR A 183 9.93 5.83 -19.83
C THR A 183 11.32 5.55 -20.37
N ASN A 184 12.13 6.61 -20.49
CA ASN A 184 13.51 6.52 -20.95
C ASN A 184 14.35 5.73 -19.94
N ILE A 185 15.25 4.88 -20.42
CA ILE A 185 16.19 4.13 -19.58
C ILE A 185 17.09 5.04 -18.75
N GLU A 186 17.42 6.24 -19.25
CA GLU A 186 18.22 7.22 -18.53
C GLU A 186 17.49 7.72 -17.29
N ASP A 187 16.21 8.09 -17.44
CA ASP A 187 15.34 8.48 -16.33
C ASP A 187 15.20 7.36 -15.29
N VAL A 188 15.18 6.11 -15.73
CA VAL A 188 15.10 4.94 -14.83
C VAL A 188 16.40 4.73 -14.05
N LEU A 189 17.56 4.95 -14.67
CA LEU A 189 18.87 4.70 -14.06
C LEU A 189 19.29 5.82 -13.11
N PHE A 190 19.00 7.07 -13.48
CA PHE A 190 19.35 8.26 -12.72
C PHE A 190 18.24 8.81 -11.83
N LYS A 191 17.00 8.30 -11.93
CA LYS A 191 15.87 8.56 -11.01
C LYS A 191 15.60 10.05 -10.68
N GLY A 192 16.02 10.98 -11.52
CA GLY A 192 15.97 12.41 -11.20
C GLY A 192 16.73 12.79 -9.91
N GLU A 193 17.71 11.96 -9.51
CA GLU A 193 18.64 12.24 -8.42
C GLU A 193 19.72 13.22 -8.91
N PHE A 194 20.28 13.99 -7.97
CA PHE A 194 21.39 14.89 -8.24
C PHE A 194 22.62 14.06 -8.67
N CYS A 195 23.17 14.32 -9.85
CA CYS A 195 24.35 13.61 -10.34
C CYS A 195 25.61 14.12 -9.65
N TYR A 196 26.12 13.34 -8.69
CA TYR A 196 27.30 13.72 -7.91
C TYR A 196 28.57 13.78 -8.76
N LYS A 197 28.65 13.04 -9.87
CA LYS A 197 29.77 13.08 -10.82
C LYS A 197 29.99 14.48 -11.42
N ASP A 198 28.90 15.25 -11.55
CA ASP A 198 28.88 16.60 -12.10
C ASP A 198 28.83 17.67 -11.00
N MET A 199 28.99 17.26 -9.73
CA MET A 199 29.17 18.19 -8.62
C MET A 199 30.55 18.82 -8.65
N ASN A 200 30.63 20.08 -8.23
CA ASN A 200 31.88 20.79 -8.08
C ASN A 200 32.72 20.23 -6.92
N LEU A 201 34.04 20.15 -7.12
CA LEU A 201 34.99 19.76 -6.08
C LEU A 201 34.93 20.71 -4.89
N ASN A 202 34.88 22.03 -5.10
CA ASN A 202 34.83 22.99 -3.99
C ASN A 202 33.51 22.90 -3.22
N ASP A 203 32.39 22.61 -3.89
CA ASP A 203 31.10 22.38 -3.21
C ASP A 203 31.20 21.12 -2.33
N PHE A 204 31.78 20.03 -2.83
CA PHE A 204 32.02 18.82 -2.05
C PHE A 204 32.89 19.08 -0.82
N LEU A 205 34.03 19.75 -0.98
CA LEU A 205 34.97 20.05 0.11
C LEU A 205 34.34 20.99 1.15
N THR A 206 33.52 21.93 0.70
CA THR A 206 32.81 22.85 1.60
C THR A 206 31.72 22.13 2.40
N LEU A 207 30.96 21.24 1.75
CA LEU A 207 29.85 20.53 2.37
C LEU A 207 30.30 19.40 3.31
N GLU A 208 31.34 18.65 2.93
CA GLU A 208 31.72 17.39 3.60
C GLU A 208 33.07 17.45 4.31
N MET A 209 33.92 18.47 4.05
CA MET A 209 35.29 18.57 4.58
C MET A 209 35.55 19.88 5.35
N GLU A 210 34.52 20.59 5.82
CA GLU A 210 34.62 21.86 6.56
C GLU A 210 35.42 22.96 5.83
N GLY A 211 35.50 22.89 4.50
CA GLY A 211 36.31 23.79 3.68
C GLY A 211 37.80 23.43 3.60
N GLY A 212 38.22 22.31 4.19
CA GLY A 212 39.58 21.78 4.08
C GLY A 212 39.95 21.44 2.63
N GLY A 213 40.98 22.10 2.10
CA GLY A 213 41.47 21.87 0.73
C GLY A 213 40.76 22.65 -0.37
N VAL A 214 39.84 23.58 -0.02
CA VAL A 214 39.23 24.50 -1.00
C VAL A 214 40.29 25.45 -1.54
N VAL A 215 40.40 25.54 -2.86
CA VAL A 215 41.31 26.46 -3.55
C VAL A 215 40.55 27.10 -4.72
N ASP A 216 40.76 28.40 -4.94
CA ASP A 216 40.08 29.15 -6.01
C ASP A 216 40.31 28.56 -7.41
N ALA A 217 41.47 27.94 -7.63
CA ALA A 217 41.82 27.29 -8.89
C ALA A 217 40.93 26.07 -9.22
N ASN A 218 40.28 25.46 -8.22
CA ASN A 218 39.48 24.25 -8.39
C ASN A 218 37.97 24.53 -8.61
N TRP A 219 37.58 25.80 -8.80
CA TRP A 219 36.19 26.22 -8.92
C TRP A 219 35.43 25.61 -10.11
N ASN A 220 36.10 25.02 -11.09
CA ASN A 220 35.46 24.35 -12.24
C ASN A 220 35.77 22.85 -12.31
N VAL A 221 36.38 22.28 -11.27
CA VAL A 221 36.76 20.87 -11.25
C VAL A 221 35.56 20.06 -10.82
N LEU A 222 35.11 19.13 -11.67
CA LEU A 222 34.02 18.22 -11.37
C LEU A 222 34.55 16.99 -10.63
N LEU A 223 33.74 16.41 -9.75
CA LEU A 223 34.16 15.25 -8.96
C LEU A 223 34.61 14.06 -9.82
N ARG A 224 33.98 13.82 -10.97
CA ARG A 224 34.41 12.77 -11.89
C ARG A 224 35.84 12.95 -12.41
N GLU A 225 36.31 14.19 -12.55
CA GLU A 225 37.67 14.49 -13.02
C GLU A 225 38.66 14.48 -11.86
N PHE A 226 38.23 14.97 -10.70
CA PHE A 226 39.02 14.92 -9.47
C PHE A 226 39.34 13.48 -9.05
N LEU A 227 38.33 12.60 -9.01
CA LEU A 227 38.49 11.22 -8.52
C LEU A 227 39.38 10.35 -9.42
N LYS A 228 39.58 10.73 -10.70
CA LYS A 228 40.54 10.06 -11.59
C LYS A 228 41.98 10.29 -11.13
N GLU A 229 42.31 11.53 -10.73
CA GLU A 229 43.66 11.90 -10.35
C GLU A 229 43.67 13.00 -9.25
N PRO A 230 43.37 12.64 -7.98
CA PRO A 230 43.19 13.64 -6.93
C PRO A 230 44.43 14.51 -6.64
N ALA A 231 45.63 13.93 -6.81
CA ALA A 231 46.91 14.60 -6.59
C ALA A 231 47.20 15.74 -7.58
N ARG A 232 46.48 15.76 -8.71
CA ARG A 232 46.56 16.84 -9.69
C ARG A 232 45.87 18.12 -9.22
N TYR A 233 44.88 18.01 -8.34
CA TYR A 233 44.04 19.13 -7.92
C TYR A 233 44.28 19.53 -6.45
N ILE A 234 44.69 18.58 -5.60
CA ILE A 234 45.14 18.84 -4.24
C ILE A 234 46.60 18.43 -4.14
N HIS A 235 47.48 19.42 -4.21
CA HIS A 235 48.94 19.20 -4.20
C HIS A 235 49.51 18.94 -2.80
N ASP A 236 48.83 19.40 -1.75
CA ASP A 236 49.22 19.08 -0.38
C ASP A 236 48.90 17.61 -0.09
N ALA A 237 49.95 16.79 -0.03
CA ALA A 237 49.83 15.35 0.21
C ALA A 237 49.26 15.02 1.59
N GLY A 238 49.48 15.88 2.60
CA GLY A 238 48.93 15.72 3.94
C GLY A 238 47.41 15.92 3.93
N VAL A 239 46.95 17.03 3.37
CA VAL A 239 45.52 17.35 3.23
C VAL A 239 44.80 16.29 2.39
N LEU A 240 45.38 15.89 1.25
CA LEU A 240 44.78 14.86 0.40
C LEU A 240 44.68 13.51 1.12
N ASN A 241 45.68 13.14 1.92
CA ASN A 241 45.66 11.89 2.67
C ASN A 241 44.60 11.91 3.80
N GLU A 242 44.43 13.04 4.48
CA GLU A 242 43.35 13.20 5.47
C GLU A 242 41.97 13.14 4.81
N ILE A 243 41.77 13.79 3.65
CA ILE A 243 40.52 13.69 2.88
C ILE A 243 40.22 12.24 2.49
N LYS A 244 41.21 11.49 1.99
CA LYS A 244 41.03 10.09 1.57
C LYS A 244 40.68 9.14 2.72
N LYS A 245 41.10 9.44 3.95
CA LYS A 245 40.74 8.64 5.13
C LYS A 245 39.29 8.85 5.58
N THR A 246 38.63 9.91 5.11
CA THR A 246 37.25 10.19 5.50
C THR A 246 36.26 9.20 4.90
N GLY A 247 35.24 8.83 5.69
CA GLY A 247 34.13 8.04 5.17
C GLY A 247 33.30 8.78 4.10
N ALA A 248 33.31 10.11 4.10
CA ALA A 248 32.63 10.92 3.09
C ALA A 248 33.28 10.79 1.71
N TYR A 249 34.61 10.83 1.64
CA TYR A 249 35.34 10.59 0.39
C TYR A 249 35.07 9.19 -0.17
N ALA A 250 35.16 8.14 0.66
CA ALA A 250 34.91 6.77 0.21
C ALA A 250 33.47 6.55 -0.31
N ARG A 251 32.46 7.15 0.35
CA ARG A 251 31.07 7.10 -0.13
C ARG A 251 30.90 7.83 -1.46
N MET A 252 31.51 9.02 -1.57
CA MET A 252 31.40 9.85 -2.77
C MET A 252 32.11 9.19 -3.96
N GLU A 253 33.31 8.65 -3.74
CA GLU A 253 34.06 7.91 -4.75
C GLU A 253 33.28 6.71 -5.29
N GLY A 254 32.67 5.92 -4.40
CA GLY A 254 31.80 4.81 -4.79
C GLY A 254 30.59 5.27 -5.61
N THR A 255 29.92 6.33 -5.16
CA THR A 255 28.73 6.88 -5.83
C THR A 255 29.05 7.41 -7.22
N VAL A 256 30.09 8.22 -7.37
CA VAL A 256 30.51 8.76 -8.68
C VAL A 256 30.92 7.65 -9.63
N ARG A 257 31.63 6.62 -9.13
CA ARG A 257 32.01 5.46 -9.95
C ARG A 257 30.79 4.70 -10.46
N GLU A 258 29.83 4.43 -9.58
CA GLU A 258 28.55 3.82 -9.98
C GLU A 258 27.81 4.70 -11.00
N GLU A 259 27.75 6.02 -10.81
CA GLU A 259 27.10 6.94 -11.77
C GLU A 259 27.79 6.93 -13.15
N MET A 260 29.13 6.85 -13.20
CA MET A 260 29.85 6.72 -14.46
C MET A 260 29.54 5.38 -15.16
N ASP A 261 29.50 4.28 -14.42
CA ASP A 261 29.14 2.96 -14.96
C ASP A 261 27.69 2.95 -15.51
N LEU A 262 26.77 3.65 -14.84
CA LEU A 262 25.40 3.83 -15.30
C LEU A 262 25.33 4.67 -16.58
N GLU A 263 26.12 5.75 -16.67
CA GLU A 263 26.17 6.60 -17.86
C GLU A 263 26.76 5.86 -19.07
N GLU A 264 27.82 5.08 -18.85
CA GLU A 264 28.35 4.20 -19.88
C GLU A 264 27.30 3.17 -20.33
N ALA A 265 26.56 2.59 -19.38
CA ALA A 265 25.48 1.67 -19.72
C ALA A 265 24.37 2.36 -20.54
N VAL A 266 24.00 3.61 -20.22
CA VAL A 266 23.06 4.40 -21.03
C VAL A 266 23.60 4.61 -22.45
N ARG A 267 24.85 5.07 -22.59
CA ARG A 267 25.48 5.26 -23.90
C ARG A 267 25.47 3.98 -24.74
N ARG A 268 25.86 2.85 -24.13
CA ARG A 268 25.88 1.54 -24.79
C ARG A 268 24.48 1.10 -25.22
N LEU A 269 23.49 1.21 -24.33
CA LEU A 269 22.10 0.90 -24.65
C LEU A 269 21.54 1.80 -25.77
N GLN A 270 21.87 3.09 -25.77
CA GLN A 270 21.52 4.01 -26.86
C GLN A 270 22.15 3.60 -28.19
N HIS A 271 23.41 3.16 -28.20
CA HIS A 271 24.08 2.63 -29.40
C HIS A 271 23.39 1.35 -29.91
N GLU A 272 22.88 0.52 -28.99
CA GLU A 272 22.08 -0.67 -29.28
C GLU A 272 20.60 -0.34 -29.55
N ARG A 273 20.23 0.94 -29.66
CA ARG A 273 18.87 1.47 -29.92
C ARG A 273 17.84 1.11 -28.85
N VAL A 274 18.28 0.80 -27.64
CA VAL A 274 17.45 0.61 -26.45
C VAL A 274 17.38 1.92 -25.69
N VAL A 275 16.27 2.65 -25.83
CA VAL A 275 16.09 3.96 -25.18
C VAL A 275 14.93 3.99 -24.19
N SER A 276 14.10 2.95 -24.13
CA SER A 276 12.90 2.88 -23.27
C SER A 276 12.79 1.57 -22.51
N LEU A 277 12.00 1.56 -21.43
CA LEU A 277 11.68 0.34 -20.67
C LEU A 277 11.05 -0.76 -21.54
N ARG A 278 10.21 -0.39 -22.53
CA ARG A 278 9.64 -1.32 -23.50
C ARG A 278 10.73 -2.05 -24.28
N GLN A 279 11.69 -1.30 -24.81
CA GLN A 279 12.79 -1.87 -25.58
C GLN A 279 13.74 -2.67 -24.68
N TRP A 280 13.98 -2.20 -23.45
CA TRP A 280 14.74 -2.95 -22.46
C TRP A 280 14.10 -4.31 -22.16
N LYS A 281 12.77 -4.39 -22.08
CA LYS A 281 12.06 -5.66 -21.85
C LYS A 281 12.47 -6.72 -22.87
N ASP A 282 12.50 -6.37 -24.15
CA ASP A 282 12.74 -7.29 -25.26
C ASP A 282 14.23 -7.41 -25.65
N HIS A 283 15.10 -6.69 -24.97
CA HIS A 283 16.54 -6.70 -25.23
C HIS A 283 17.21 -8.00 -24.73
N GLU A 284 18.02 -8.64 -25.59
CA GLU A 284 18.71 -9.91 -25.29
C GLU A 284 20.10 -9.71 -24.66
N GLY A 285 20.81 -8.63 -25.01
CA GLY A 285 22.20 -8.32 -24.60
C GLY A 285 22.39 -7.89 -23.14
N LYS A 286 21.38 -8.10 -22.29
CA LYS A 286 21.32 -7.58 -20.90
C LYS A 286 22.53 -7.98 -20.08
N TYR A 287 23.10 -9.17 -20.30
CA TYR A 287 24.22 -9.72 -19.53
C TYR A 287 25.54 -8.97 -19.72
N THR A 288 25.65 -8.12 -20.75
CA THR A 288 26.84 -7.31 -21.03
C THR A 288 26.94 -6.04 -20.17
N LEU A 289 25.88 -5.72 -19.42
CA LEU A 289 25.81 -4.59 -18.50
C LEU A 289 26.19 -5.00 -17.07
N THR A 290 26.63 -4.03 -16.28
CA THR A 290 26.97 -4.26 -14.87
C THR A 290 25.74 -4.78 -14.08
N PRO A 291 25.94 -5.62 -13.06
CA PRO A 291 24.85 -6.13 -12.23
C PRO A 291 23.95 -5.04 -11.62
N VAL A 292 24.53 -3.89 -11.26
CA VAL A 292 23.81 -2.75 -10.68
C VAL A 292 22.81 -2.15 -11.66
N THR A 293 23.23 -1.87 -12.90
CA THR A 293 22.36 -1.35 -13.96
C THR A 293 21.19 -2.29 -14.24
N ARG A 294 21.47 -3.59 -14.39
CA ARG A 294 20.45 -4.60 -14.65
C ARG A 294 19.44 -4.67 -13.52
N ARG A 295 19.90 -4.62 -12.26
CA ARG A 295 19.04 -4.65 -11.08
C ARG A 295 18.10 -3.44 -11.04
N LYS A 296 18.61 -2.23 -11.34
CA LYS A 296 17.80 -1.00 -11.40
C LYS A 296 16.72 -1.09 -12.48
N LEU A 297 17.09 -1.38 -13.73
CA LEU A 297 16.13 -1.46 -14.85
C LEU A 297 15.09 -2.57 -14.65
N ASN A 298 15.51 -3.76 -14.21
CA ASN A 298 14.59 -4.88 -13.98
C ASN A 298 13.68 -4.67 -12.77
N GLY A 299 14.17 -4.00 -11.73
CA GLY A 299 13.37 -3.62 -10.57
C GLY A 299 12.18 -2.74 -10.98
N VAL A 300 12.46 -1.70 -11.76
CA VAL A 300 11.43 -0.79 -12.27
C VAL A 300 10.53 -1.49 -13.29
N LEU A 301 11.09 -2.24 -14.24
CA LEU A 301 10.30 -3.01 -15.22
C LEU A 301 9.28 -3.95 -14.52
N THR A 302 9.72 -4.64 -13.46
CA THR A 302 8.84 -5.54 -12.69
C THR A 302 7.73 -4.77 -11.99
N GLN A 303 8.04 -3.59 -11.43
CA GLN A 303 7.04 -2.74 -10.80
C GLN A 303 5.99 -2.26 -11.81
N VAL A 304 6.42 -1.77 -12.97
CA VAL A 304 5.50 -1.30 -14.03
C VAL A 304 4.61 -2.44 -14.53
N LEU A 305 5.17 -3.64 -14.75
CA LEU A 305 4.38 -4.81 -15.18
C LEU A 305 3.36 -5.27 -14.14
N ARG A 306 3.69 -5.17 -12.84
CA ARG A 306 2.74 -5.48 -11.76
C ARG A 306 1.59 -4.48 -11.74
N GLU A 307 1.90 -3.19 -11.88
CA GLU A 307 0.89 -2.14 -11.86
C GLU A 307 0.00 -2.19 -13.11
N GLU A 308 0.56 -2.43 -14.30
CA GLU A 308 -0.23 -2.65 -15.52
C GLU A 308 -1.16 -3.87 -15.38
N ARG A 309 -0.69 -4.99 -14.80
CA ARG A 309 -1.55 -6.16 -14.54
C ARG A 309 -2.66 -5.84 -13.56
N ARG A 310 -2.36 -5.10 -12.50
CA ARG A 310 -3.36 -4.67 -11.52
C ARG A 310 -4.42 -3.77 -12.16
N GLU A 311 -4.01 -2.79 -12.96
CA GLU A 311 -4.95 -1.92 -13.68
C GLU A 311 -5.81 -2.70 -14.69
N VAL A 312 -5.22 -3.68 -15.39
CA VAL A 312 -5.97 -4.58 -16.30
C VAL A 312 -6.96 -5.45 -15.54
N GLU A 313 -6.56 -6.04 -14.41
CA GLU A 313 -7.44 -6.85 -13.59
C GLU A 313 -8.54 -6.01 -12.95
N GLU A 314 -8.23 -4.83 -12.41
CA GLU A 314 -9.22 -3.90 -11.88
C GLU A 314 -10.21 -3.44 -12.96
N ARG A 315 -9.75 -3.20 -14.19
CA ARG A 315 -10.63 -2.92 -15.34
C ARG A 315 -11.50 -4.13 -15.71
N ARG A 316 -10.94 -5.34 -15.68
CA ARG A 316 -11.67 -6.58 -15.94
C ARG A 316 -12.73 -6.80 -14.86
N GLU A 317 -12.37 -6.70 -13.60
CA GLU A 317 -13.30 -6.78 -12.48
C GLU A 317 -14.33 -5.66 -12.51
N ALA A 318 -13.96 -4.43 -12.89
CA ALA A 318 -14.91 -3.33 -13.05
C ALA A 318 -15.88 -3.59 -14.21
N ARG A 319 -15.40 -4.16 -15.33
CA ARG A 319 -16.25 -4.64 -16.43
C ARG A 319 -17.14 -5.80 -15.99
N GLU A 320 -16.63 -6.74 -15.19
CA GLU A 320 -17.43 -7.83 -14.62
C GLU A 320 -18.46 -7.30 -13.62
N ARG A 321 -18.10 -6.35 -12.75
CA ARG A 321 -19.03 -5.66 -11.84
C ARG A 321 -20.05 -4.85 -12.64
N ALA A 322 -19.65 -4.19 -13.72
CA ALA A 322 -20.55 -3.48 -14.63
C ALA A 322 -21.47 -4.46 -15.37
N ARG A 323 -21.00 -5.65 -15.76
CA ARG A 323 -21.83 -6.74 -16.30
C ARG A 323 -22.69 -7.44 -15.24
N ARG A 324 -22.30 -7.43 -13.97
CA ARG A 324 -23.15 -7.91 -12.86
C ARG A 324 -24.20 -6.86 -12.47
N ARG A 325 -23.87 -5.57 -12.63
CA ARG A 325 -24.76 -4.42 -12.43
C ARG A 325 -25.73 -4.22 -13.59
N GLN A 326 -25.26 -4.36 -14.83
CA GLN A 326 -26.06 -4.77 -15.98
C GLN A 326 -26.41 -6.24 -15.78
N LYS A 327 -27.14 -6.54 -14.70
CA LYS A 327 -28.04 -7.69 -14.69
C LYS A 327 -28.69 -7.67 -16.07
N LEU A 328 -28.37 -8.65 -16.92
CA LEU A 328 -29.35 -9.11 -17.88
C LEU A 328 -30.53 -9.44 -17.00
N GLU A 329 -31.48 -8.52 -16.89
CA GLU A 329 -32.85 -8.88 -16.53
C GLU A 329 -33.13 -10.01 -17.49
N LEU A 330 -33.11 -11.25 -16.98
CA LEU A 330 -33.55 -12.36 -17.78
C LEU A 330 -34.95 -11.93 -18.19
N THR A 331 -35.15 -11.77 -19.49
CA THR A 331 -36.44 -11.46 -20.05
C THR A 331 -36.96 -12.76 -20.62
N VAL A 332 -38.27 -12.82 -20.81
CA VAL A 332 -38.94 -13.94 -21.48
C VAL A 332 -38.31 -14.22 -22.86
N THR A 333 -37.73 -13.19 -23.50
CA THR A 333 -37.08 -13.22 -24.81
C THR A 333 -35.59 -13.55 -24.79
N THR A 334 -34.96 -13.75 -23.63
CA THR A 334 -33.53 -14.09 -23.57
C THR A 334 -33.28 -15.41 -24.30
N THR A 335 -32.33 -15.41 -25.25
CA THR A 335 -32.05 -16.58 -26.08
C THR A 335 -31.39 -17.70 -25.26
N ILE A 336 -31.61 -18.95 -25.65
CA ILE A 336 -31.00 -20.11 -24.99
C ILE A 336 -29.46 -20.02 -25.00
N LYS A 337 -28.90 -19.51 -26.11
CA LYS A 337 -27.45 -19.29 -26.24
C LYS A 337 -26.95 -18.24 -25.24
N ASP A 338 -27.67 -17.15 -25.04
CA ASP A 338 -27.31 -16.13 -24.05
C ASP A 338 -27.41 -16.66 -22.61
N VAL A 339 -28.38 -17.54 -22.34
CA VAL A 339 -28.54 -18.17 -21.02
C VAL A 339 -27.38 -19.11 -20.70
N LEU A 340 -26.99 -19.96 -21.65
CA LEU A 340 -25.95 -20.97 -21.43
C LEU A 340 -24.56 -20.34 -21.34
N PHE A 341 -24.24 -19.40 -22.23
CA PHE A 341 -22.90 -18.84 -22.29
C PHE A 341 -22.76 -17.52 -21.51
N ARG A 342 -23.86 -16.86 -21.08
CA ARG A 342 -23.87 -15.59 -20.30
C ARG A 342 -22.87 -14.54 -20.78
N GLY A 343 -22.62 -14.46 -22.10
CA GLY A 343 -21.61 -13.55 -22.68
C GLY A 343 -20.16 -13.78 -22.20
N ARG A 344 -19.84 -14.97 -21.71
CA ARG A 344 -18.47 -15.41 -21.39
C ARG A 344 -17.71 -15.69 -22.68
N VAL A 345 -16.38 -15.56 -22.61
CA VAL A 345 -15.50 -16.00 -23.70
C VAL A 345 -15.57 -17.52 -23.76
N ARG A 346 -15.95 -18.09 -24.91
CA ARG A 346 -16.04 -19.54 -25.12
C ARG A 346 -14.64 -20.14 -25.10
N VAL A 347 -14.37 -21.05 -24.15
CA VAL A 347 -13.05 -21.70 -24.07
C VAL A 347 -12.80 -22.61 -25.26
N MET A 348 -13.84 -23.17 -25.88
CA MET A 348 -13.74 -23.99 -27.08
C MET A 348 -13.18 -23.22 -28.30
N ASP A 349 -13.29 -21.89 -28.31
CA ASP A 349 -12.75 -20.99 -29.33
C ASP A 349 -11.38 -20.40 -28.97
N MET A 350 -10.77 -20.83 -27.86
CA MET A 350 -9.40 -20.45 -27.51
C MET A 350 -8.39 -21.13 -28.43
N GLN A 351 -7.29 -20.44 -28.75
CA GLN A 351 -6.19 -21.06 -29.50
C GLN A 351 -5.43 -22.06 -28.63
N LEU A 352 -5.05 -23.20 -29.22
CA LEU A 352 -4.29 -24.24 -28.55
C LEU A 352 -2.98 -23.68 -27.98
N ASN A 353 -2.23 -22.89 -28.73
CA ASN A 353 -0.99 -22.30 -28.23
C ASN A 353 -1.19 -21.38 -27.01
N ASP A 354 -2.27 -20.61 -26.96
CA ASP A 354 -2.58 -19.77 -25.79
C ASP A 354 -2.83 -20.63 -24.55
N PHE A 355 -3.58 -21.73 -24.70
CA PHE A 355 -3.78 -22.71 -23.63
C PHE A 355 -2.47 -23.38 -23.19
N LEU A 356 -1.65 -23.85 -24.14
CA LEU A 356 -0.38 -24.51 -23.83
C LEU A 356 0.57 -23.58 -23.07
N VAL A 357 0.68 -22.31 -23.49
CA VAL A 357 1.50 -21.29 -22.80
C VAL A 357 0.96 -21.00 -21.40
N MET A 358 -0.35 -20.81 -21.27
CA MET A 358 -0.96 -20.32 -20.04
C MET A 358 -1.11 -21.40 -18.97
N GLU A 359 -1.42 -22.63 -19.37
CA GLU A 359 -1.78 -23.72 -18.46
C GLU A 359 -0.77 -24.87 -18.45
N LEU A 360 0.07 -25.03 -19.46
CA LEU A 360 0.99 -26.16 -19.57
C LEU A 360 2.46 -25.72 -19.75
N ASP A 361 2.81 -24.52 -19.29
CA ASP A 361 4.17 -23.95 -19.32
C ASP A 361 4.83 -23.97 -20.71
N GLY A 362 4.01 -23.94 -21.77
CA GLY A 362 4.43 -24.01 -23.16
C GLY A 362 4.80 -25.41 -23.66
N MET A 363 4.52 -26.45 -22.89
CA MET A 363 4.69 -27.84 -23.31
C MET A 363 3.80 -28.15 -24.52
N GLY A 364 4.37 -28.70 -25.59
CA GLY A 364 3.63 -29.09 -26.81
C GLY A 364 3.41 -27.96 -27.83
N ILE A 365 4.03 -26.79 -27.66
CA ILE A 365 3.97 -25.72 -28.67
C ILE A 365 4.73 -26.15 -29.92
N LEU A 366 4.02 -26.16 -31.05
CA LEU A 366 4.56 -26.43 -32.37
C LEU A 366 4.10 -25.34 -33.35
N PRO A 367 4.89 -24.99 -34.38
CA PRO A 367 4.48 -24.04 -35.40
C PRO A 367 3.15 -24.41 -36.10
N ALA A 368 2.89 -25.71 -36.27
CA ALA A 368 1.67 -26.24 -36.87
C ALA A 368 0.40 -25.98 -36.03
N ASN A 369 0.55 -25.71 -34.73
CA ASN A 369 -0.56 -25.58 -33.77
C ASN A 369 -1.05 -24.13 -33.60
N ARG A 370 -0.44 -23.18 -34.33
CA ARG A 370 -0.63 -21.73 -34.13
C ARG A 370 -2.06 -21.23 -34.36
N ASN A 371 -2.82 -21.90 -35.21
CA ASN A 371 -4.20 -21.51 -35.54
C ASN A 371 -5.24 -22.58 -35.14
N VAL A 372 -4.85 -23.55 -34.32
CA VAL A 372 -5.73 -24.64 -33.89
C VAL A 372 -6.58 -24.17 -32.73
N LEU A 373 -7.88 -24.41 -32.76
CA LEU A 373 -8.78 -24.09 -31.67
C LEU A 373 -8.95 -25.28 -30.74
N LEU A 374 -9.25 -25.03 -29.46
CA LEU A 374 -9.39 -26.10 -28.47
C LEU A 374 -10.48 -27.11 -28.85
N ARG A 375 -11.60 -26.67 -29.42
CA ARG A 375 -12.63 -27.60 -29.91
C ARG A 375 -12.07 -28.62 -30.90
N ASP A 376 -11.21 -28.20 -31.83
CA ASP A 376 -10.67 -29.07 -32.87
C ASP A 376 -9.59 -29.99 -32.27
N PHE A 377 -8.79 -29.45 -31.36
CA PHE A 377 -7.75 -30.19 -30.65
C PHE A 377 -8.33 -31.30 -29.77
N PHE A 378 -9.36 -31.04 -28.96
CA PHE A 378 -9.92 -32.05 -28.06
C PHE A 378 -10.74 -33.14 -28.77
N ILE A 379 -11.15 -32.91 -30.02
CA ILE A 379 -11.70 -33.98 -30.87
C ILE A 379 -10.56 -34.91 -31.34
N TYR A 380 -9.46 -34.35 -31.84
CA TYR A 380 -8.35 -35.13 -32.44
C TYR A 380 -6.97 -34.68 -31.93
N PRO A 381 -6.62 -34.95 -30.65
CA PRO A 381 -5.40 -34.38 -30.06
C PRO A 381 -4.11 -34.91 -30.71
N THR A 382 -4.13 -36.16 -31.19
CA THR A 382 -3.01 -36.82 -31.88
C THR A 382 -2.68 -36.20 -33.24
N ARG A 383 -3.60 -35.43 -33.84
CA ARG A 383 -3.38 -34.73 -35.11
C ARG A 383 -2.45 -33.52 -34.94
N TYR A 384 -2.46 -32.91 -33.76
CA TYR A 384 -1.76 -31.65 -33.47
C TYR A 384 -0.55 -31.85 -32.56
N ILE A 385 -0.57 -32.89 -31.73
CA ILE A 385 0.59 -33.33 -30.96
C ILE A 385 0.86 -34.79 -31.35
N SER A 386 1.80 -34.97 -32.28
CA SER A 386 2.13 -36.30 -32.82
C SER A 386 3.10 -37.08 -31.93
N ASP A 387 3.82 -36.41 -31.04
CA ASP A 387 4.65 -37.07 -30.04
C ASP A 387 3.75 -37.74 -29.00
N VAL A 388 3.75 -39.07 -29.04
CA VAL A 388 2.89 -39.93 -28.21
C VAL A 388 3.24 -39.79 -26.73
N PHE A 389 4.53 -39.69 -26.38
CA PHE A 389 4.96 -39.59 -24.99
C PHE A 389 4.62 -38.21 -24.42
N LEU A 390 4.87 -37.15 -25.19
CA LEU A 390 4.52 -35.79 -24.81
C LEU A 390 3.00 -35.62 -24.61
N LEU A 391 2.19 -36.19 -25.50
CA LEU A 391 0.74 -36.12 -25.36
C LEU A 391 0.23 -36.90 -24.14
N LEU A 392 0.87 -38.02 -23.78
CA LEU A 392 0.56 -38.76 -22.56
C LEU A 392 0.86 -37.92 -21.31
N ASP A 393 2.00 -37.26 -21.25
CA ASP A 393 2.39 -36.39 -20.14
C ASP A 393 1.43 -35.20 -20.00
N ILE A 394 1.08 -34.57 -21.13
CA ILE A 394 0.07 -33.49 -21.17
C ILE A 394 -1.28 -33.99 -20.64
N LYS A 395 -1.74 -35.17 -21.08
CA LYS A 395 -3.03 -35.75 -20.64
C LYS A 395 -3.05 -36.15 -19.18
N ALA A 396 -1.89 -36.45 -18.58
CA ALA A 396 -1.79 -36.76 -17.17
C ALA A 396 -2.09 -35.53 -16.29
N SER A 397 -1.84 -34.31 -16.79
CA SER A 397 -2.03 -33.06 -16.06
C SER A 397 -3.49 -32.78 -15.70
N ASP A 398 -3.73 -32.38 -14.46
CA ASP A 398 -5.05 -31.94 -13.98
C ASP A 398 -5.55 -30.67 -14.68
N ARG A 399 -4.64 -29.84 -15.21
CA ARG A 399 -5.00 -28.65 -15.99
C ARG A 399 -5.59 -29.05 -17.35
N TYR A 400 -4.99 -30.04 -18.01
CA TYR A 400 -5.52 -30.61 -19.23
C TYR A 400 -6.90 -31.21 -19.02
N LYS A 401 -7.08 -32.08 -18.02
CA LYS A 401 -8.37 -32.73 -17.74
C LYS A 401 -9.50 -31.74 -17.45
N ARG A 402 -9.18 -30.65 -16.72
CA ARG A 402 -10.16 -29.57 -16.45
C ARG A 402 -10.54 -28.82 -17.72
N MET A 403 -9.55 -28.47 -18.56
CA MET A 403 -9.81 -27.79 -19.82
C MET A 403 -10.57 -28.69 -20.80
N GLU A 404 -10.19 -29.97 -20.91
CA GLU A 404 -10.87 -30.95 -21.74
C GLU A 404 -12.36 -31.05 -21.36
N ARG A 405 -12.65 -31.20 -20.07
CA ARG A 405 -14.03 -31.24 -19.59
C ARG A 405 -14.79 -29.96 -19.96
N ALA A 406 -14.21 -28.79 -19.68
CA ALA A 406 -14.87 -27.51 -19.98
C ALA A 406 -15.16 -27.33 -21.48
N VAL A 407 -14.22 -27.70 -22.36
CA VAL A 407 -14.41 -27.60 -23.81
C VAL A 407 -15.45 -28.61 -24.30
N ARG A 408 -15.44 -29.85 -23.80
CA ARG A 408 -16.47 -30.85 -24.13
C ARG A 408 -17.86 -30.41 -23.66
N ASP A 409 -17.96 -29.91 -22.44
CA ASP A 409 -19.22 -29.38 -21.91
C ASP A 409 -19.75 -28.21 -22.77
N GLU A 410 -18.90 -27.29 -23.21
CA GLU A 410 -19.31 -26.20 -24.12
C GLU A 410 -19.73 -26.71 -25.51
N MET A 411 -19.06 -27.74 -26.04
CA MET A 411 -19.42 -28.36 -27.31
C MET A 411 -20.78 -29.05 -27.23
N ASP A 412 -21.04 -29.80 -26.15
CA ASP A 412 -22.33 -30.46 -25.92
C ASP A 412 -23.46 -29.43 -25.78
N MET A 413 -23.20 -28.30 -25.09
CA MET A 413 -24.14 -27.18 -25.01
C MET A 413 -24.43 -26.55 -26.37
N GLU A 414 -23.43 -26.32 -27.22
CA GLU A 414 -23.64 -25.73 -28.54
C GLU A 414 -24.44 -26.69 -29.45
N GLU A 415 -24.21 -27.99 -29.34
CA GLU A 415 -25.00 -29.00 -30.04
C GLU A 415 -26.45 -29.06 -29.53
N ASP A 416 -26.66 -28.99 -28.21
CA ASP A 416 -28.00 -28.90 -27.62
C ASP A 416 -28.73 -27.64 -28.09
N VAL A 417 -28.05 -26.48 -28.14
CA VAL A 417 -28.60 -25.22 -28.67
C VAL A 417 -29.07 -25.40 -30.11
N ARG A 418 -28.23 -26.01 -30.96
CA ARG A 418 -28.56 -26.28 -32.37
C ARG A 418 -29.82 -27.15 -32.50
N ARG A 419 -29.90 -28.24 -31.73
CA ARG A 419 -31.06 -29.14 -31.70
C ARG A 419 -32.32 -28.45 -31.17
N LEU A 420 -32.19 -27.61 -30.15
CA LEU A 420 -33.31 -26.85 -29.60
C LEU A 420 -33.85 -25.86 -30.62
N TYR A 421 -32.97 -25.17 -31.37
CA TYR A 421 -33.39 -24.30 -32.47
C TYR A 421 -34.12 -25.07 -33.58
N GLU A 422 -33.66 -26.27 -33.96
CA GLU A 422 -34.37 -27.13 -34.93
C GLU A 422 -35.77 -27.52 -34.46
N LYS A 423 -35.99 -27.60 -33.13
CA LYS A 423 -37.30 -27.86 -32.52
C LYS A 423 -38.09 -26.57 -32.22
N GLY A 424 -37.61 -25.41 -32.67
CA GLY A 424 -38.25 -24.11 -32.49
C GLY A 424 -38.12 -23.50 -31.10
N VAL A 425 -37.27 -24.09 -30.24
CA VAL A 425 -37.01 -23.64 -28.86
C VAL A 425 -35.80 -22.72 -28.89
N ASP A 426 -36.02 -21.40 -28.99
CA ASP A 426 -34.95 -20.41 -29.19
C ASP A 426 -34.69 -19.48 -27.99
N ASN A 427 -35.62 -19.45 -27.03
CA ASN A 427 -35.56 -18.60 -25.84
C ASN A 427 -36.05 -19.34 -24.59
N LEU A 428 -35.85 -18.70 -23.43
CA LEU A 428 -36.12 -19.30 -22.12
C LEU A 428 -37.61 -19.62 -21.88
N LEU A 429 -38.54 -18.84 -22.47
CA LEU A 429 -39.97 -19.16 -22.41
C LEU A 429 -40.32 -20.40 -23.25
N LYS A 430 -39.78 -20.48 -24.46
CA LYS A 430 -40.00 -21.67 -25.30
C LYS A 430 -39.35 -22.91 -24.67
N TRP A 431 -38.25 -22.74 -23.93
CA TRP A 431 -37.71 -23.80 -23.09
C TRP A 431 -38.69 -24.26 -22.00
N SER A 432 -39.33 -23.34 -21.26
CA SER A 432 -40.29 -23.74 -20.22
C SER A 432 -41.48 -24.52 -20.81
N LEU A 433 -41.94 -24.13 -22.00
CA LEU A 433 -43.05 -24.76 -22.74
C LEU A 433 -42.65 -26.01 -23.55
N ALA A 434 -41.36 -26.34 -23.65
CA ALA A 434 -40.90 -27.48 -24.42
C ALA A 434 -41.44 -28.80 -23.85
N THR A 435 -41.77 -29.74 -24.73
CA THR A 435 -42.29 -31.06 -24.36
C THR A 435 -41.25 -31.87 -23.58
N ALA A 436 -41.71 -32.84 -22.79
CA ALA A 436 -40.82 -33.74 -22.04
C ALA A 436 -39.84 -34.48 -22.96
N GLU A 437 -40.28 -34.84 -24.17
CA GLU A 437 -39.44 -35.48 -25.19
C GLU A 437 -38.31 -34.56 -25.67
N VAL A 438 -38.58 -33.28 -25.92
CA VAL A 438 -37.55 -32.30 -26.30
C VAL A 438 -36.57 -32.11 -25.13
N LYS A 439 -37.06 -31.97 -23.91
CA LYS A 439 -36.21 -31.79 -22.71
C LYS A 439 -35.40 -33.04 -22.34
N ALA A 440 -35.84 -34.24 -22.73
CA ALA A 440 -35.13 -35.49 -22.48
C ALA A 440 -33.92 -35.69 -23.41
N ASN A 441 -33.92 -35.05 -24.58
CA ASN A 441 -32.85 -35.15 -25.58
C ASN A 441 -31.72 -34.12 -25.38
N VAL A 442 -31.78 -33.31 -24.32
CA VAL A 442 -30.80 -32.27 -23.97
C VAL A 442 -29.88 -32.78 -22.87
N HIS A 443 -28.58 -32.47 -22.94
CA HIS A 443 -27.64 -32.89 -21.91
C HIS A 443 -28.02 -32.31 -20.54
N ASN A 444 -27.81 -33.11 -19.49
CA ASN A 444 -28.20 -32.76 -18.13
C ASN A 444 -27.62 -31.42 -17.66
N LEU A 445 -26.40 -31.09 -18.08
CA LEU A 445 -25.75 -29.83 -17.74
C LEU A 445 -26.49 -28.63 -18.36
N THR A 446 -26.76 -28.68 -19.67
CA THR A 446 -27.55 -27.69 -20.41
C THR A 446 -28.93 -27.52 -19.80
N LYS A 447 -29.62 -28.63 -19.52
CA LYS A 447 -30.93 -28.65 -18.87
C LYS A 447 -30.90 -27.94 -17.51
N HIS A 448 -29.94 -28.27 -16.66
CA HIS A 448 -29.80 -27.66 -15.33
C HIS A 448 -29.59 -26.13 -15.43
N PHE A 449 -28.77 -25.66 -16.37
CA PHE A 449 -28.57 -24.22 -16.58
C PHE A 449 -29.85 -23.51 -17.03
N LEU A 450 -30.59 -24.09 -17.97
CA LEU A 450 -31.83 -23.50 -18.47
C LEU A 450 -32.93 -23.50 -17.40
N ASP A 451 -33.06 -24.59 -16.63
CA ASP A 451 -34.02 -24.68 -15.53
C ASP A 451 -33.68 -23.69 -14.40
N ALA A 452 -32.41 -23.58 -14.02
CA ALA A 452 -31.95 -22.60 -13.03
C ALA A 452 -32.19 -21.16 -13.48
N ALA A 453 -31.91 -20.84 -14.74
CA ALA A 453 -32.17 -19.52 -15.31
C ALA A 453 -33.66 -19.20 -15.35
N PHE A 454 -34.52 -20.18 -15.65
CA PHE A 454 -35.96 -19.99 -15.62
C PHE A 454 -36.47 -19.73 -14.19
N ILE A 455 -35.93 -20.42 -13.19
CA ILE A 455 -36.23 -20.14 -11.77
C ILE A 455 -35.78 -18.73 -11.37
N GLU A 456 -34.59 -18.30 -11.80
CA GLU A 456 -34.08 -16.94 -11.58
C GLU A 456 -35.01 -15.89 -12.23
N LEU A 457 -35.43 -16.12 -13.47
CA LEU A 457 -36.42 -15.29 -14.18
C LEU A 457 -37.71 -15.15 -13.37
N MET A 458 -38.33 -16.27 -12.98
CA MET A 458 -39.59 -16.28 -12.24
C MET A 458 -39.47 -15.62 -10.87
N SER A 459 -38.34 -15.82 -10.19
CA SER A 459 -38.07 -15.19 -8.89
C SER A 459 -37.94 -13.67 -9.02
N SER A 460 -37.32 -13.18 -10.11
CA SER A 460 -37.22 -11.75 -10.39
C SER A 460 -38.58 -11.10 -10.68
N MET A 461 -39.47 -11.79 -11.42
CA MET A 461 -40.84 -11.35 -11.69
C MET A 461 -41.77 -11.41 -10.47
N THR A 462 -41.50 -12.33 -9.54
CA THR A 462 -42.28 -12.44 -8.29
C THR A 462 -41.89 -11.36 -7.28
N MET A 463 -40.65 -10.84 -7.34
CA MET A 463 -40.18 -9.75 -6.48
C MET A 463 -40.55 -8.35 -7.00
N SER A 464 -41.01 -8.20 -8.24
CA SER A 464 -41.76 -7.00 -8.61
C SER A 464 -43.12 -7.08 -7.93
N ALA A 465 -43.28 -6.35 -6.81
CA ALA A 465 -44.58 -6.13 -6.19
C ALA A 465 -45.60 -5.78 -7.29
N PRO A 466 -46.85 -6.29 -7.22
CA PRO A 466 -47.87 -5.81 -8.14
C PRO A 466 -47.91 -4.31 -7.97
N ILE A 467 -47.58 -3.57 -9.03
CA ILE A 467 -47.85 -2.14 -9.11
C ILE A 467 -49.36 -2.07 -8.94
N LYS A 468 -49.82 -1.84 -7.71
CA LYS A 468 -51.16 -1.33 -7.49
C LYS A 468 -51.16 -0.02 -8.28
N PRO A 469 -51.95 0.14 -9.33
CA PRO A 469 -52.19 1.49 -9.85
C PRO A 469 -52.91 2.23 -8.72
N GLU A 470 -52.14 2.95 -7.90
CA GLU A 470 -52.62 3.92 -6.94
C GLU A 470 -53.41 4.96 -7.78
N GLY A 471 -54.74 4.81 -7.84
CA GLY A 471 -55.61 5.70 -8.61
C GLY A 471 -56.81 5.07 -9.33
N CYS A 472 -56.98 3.75 -9.36
CA CYS A 472 -58.16 3.12 -10.00
C CYS A 472 -59.13 2.43 -9.03
N TYR A 473 -59.09 2.76 -7.73
CA TYR A 473 -59.92 2.13 -6.69
C TYR A 473 -60.90 3.09 -5.99
N GLU A 474 -61.22 4.24 -6.59
CA GLU A 474 -62.35 5.09 -6.13
C GLU A 474 -63.53 5.12 -7.10
N SER A 475 -63.43 4.48 -8.27
CA SER A 475 -64.45 4.59 -9.33
C SER A 475 -65.45 3.43 -9.40
N VAL A 476 -65.31 2.41 -8.54
CA VAL A 476 -66.22 1.24 -8.49
C VAL A 476 -67.14 1.26 -7.26
N TYR A 477 -66.95 2.22 -6.33
CA TYR A 477 -67.82 2.36 -5.15
C TYR A 477 -69.03 3.29 -5.35
N ASN A 478 -69.30 3.72 -6.59
CA ASN A 478 -70.45 4.59 -6.92
C ASN A 478 -71.48 3.96 -7.87
N ALA A 479 -71.51 2.63 -7.98
CA ALA A 479 -72.64 1.91 -8.55
C ALA A 479 -73.47 1.32 -7.40
N SER A 480 -74.55 2.02 -7.05
CA SER A 480 -75.59 1.54 -6.14
C SER A 480 -76.13 0.18 -6.59
N TRP A 481 -76.16 -0.76 -5.66
CA TRP A 481 -76.81 -2.07 -5.78
C TRP A 481 -78.27 -1.92 -6.20
N HIS A 482 -78.64 -2.49 -7.36
CA HIS A 482 -80.00 -2.95 -7.61
C HIS A 482 -80.01 -4.26 -8.41
N HIS A 483 -80.26 -5.35 -7.67
CA HIS A 483 -81.12 -6.48 -8.02
C HIS A 483 -80.81 -7.37 -9.24
N VAL A 484 -80.32 -8.59 -8.98
CA VAL A 484 -80.58 -9.82 -9.78
C VAL A 484 -80.53 -11.01 -8.80
N VAL A 485 -81.67 -11.44 -8.23
CA VAL A 485 -82.40 -12.69 -8.53
C VAL A 485 -81.50 -13.91 -8.75
N GLU A 486 -81.45 -14.78 -7.73
CA GLU A 486 -80.92 -16.13 -7.83
C GLU A 486 -81.81 -17.01 -8.73
N VAL A 487 -81.20 -17.82 -9.60
CA VAL A 487 -81.84 -19.00 -10.21
C VAL A 487 -80.84 -20.18 -10.12
N PRO A 488 -81.23 -21.34 -9.56
CA PRO A 488 -80.32 -22.46 -9.33
C PRO A 488 -80.41 -23.56 -10.40
N GLY A 489 -79.32 -24.33 -10.52
CA GLY A 489 -79.34 -25.74 -10.97
C GLY A 489 -79.20 -25.99 -12.47
N GLY A 490 -78.32 -26.95 -12.84
CA GLY A 490 -78.30 -27.53 -14.18
C GLY A 490 -76.97 -28.17 -14.57
N GLU A 491 -76.97 -29.50 -14.61
CA GLU A 491 -75.92 -30.43 -14.99
C GLU A 491 -75.48 -30.40 -16.47
N GLU A 492 -74.36 -31.09 -16.72
CA GLU A 492 -73.98 -31.82 -17.95
C GLU A 492 -73.28 -31.12 -19.16
N THR A 493 -72.06 -31.62 -19.41
CA THR A 493 -71.59 -32.25 -20.66
C THR A 493 -71.46 -31.43 -21.95
N GLY A 494 -70.25 -31.44 -22.55
CA GLY A 494 -70.13 -31.41 -24.02
C GLY A 494 -68.99 -30.58 -24.63
N ARG A 495 -67.87 -31.26 -24.93
CA ARG A 495 -67.12 -31.28 -26.21
C ARG A 495 -67.11 -30.02 -27.11
N GLY A 496 -65.93 -29.37 -27.14
CA GLY A 496 -65.21 -28.68 -28.23
C GLY A 496 -65.92 -28.05 -29.44
N THR A 497 -65.53 -26.80 -29.75
CA THR A 497 -65.24 -26.33 -31.12
C THR A 497 -64.39 -25.06 -31.10
N THR A 498 -63.35 -25.08 -31.94
CA THR A 498 -62.51 -23.97 -32.39
C THR A 498 -63.34 -22.86 -33.04
N THR A 499 -63.11 -21.58 -32.70
CA THR A 499 -63.24 -20.48 -33.67
C THR A 499 -62.30 -19.33 -33.34
N VAL A 500 -61.62 -18.89 -34.39
CA VAL A 500 -60.62 -17.84 -34.52
C VAL A 500 -61.22 -16.46 -34.23
N MET A 501 -60.49 -15.59 -33.53
CA MET A 501 -60.57 -14.14 -33.76
C MET A 501 -59.16 -13.60 -33.95
N ASP A 502 -58.93 -13.16 -35.19
CA ASP A 502 -57.71 -12.55 -35.67
C ASP A 502 -57.76 -11.03 -35.40
N VAL A 503 -56.63 -10.55 -34.88
CA VAL A 503 -56.02 -9.20 -34.86
C VAL A 503 -56.83 -8.00 -35.37
N GLN A 504 -56.90 -6.93 -34.56
CA GLN A 504 -56.45 -5.57 -34.93
C GLN A 504 -56.55 -4.59 -33.75
N GLY A 505 -55.43 -3.99 -33.34
CA GLY A 505 -55.38 -3.01 -32.25
C GLY A 505 -54.09 -2.18 -32.26
N SER A 506 -54.11 -1.17 -33.12
CA SER A 506 -53.08 -0.15 -33.41
C SER A 506 -52.28 0.38 -32.19
N TRP A 507 -50.95 0.35 -32.32
CA TRP A 507 -50.02 1.13 -31.49
C TRP A 507 -50.10 2.62 -31.88
N ARG A 508 -50.41 3.50 -30.92
CA ARG A 508 -50.04 4.93 -31.01
C ARG A 508 -49.26 5.34 -29.76
N LEU A 509 -47.96 5.53 -29.95
CA LEU A 509 -47.09 6.29 -29.08
C LEU A 509 -47.57 7.75 -29.01
N SER A 510 -47.79 8.26 -27.80
CA SER A 510 -47.89 9.70 -27.56
C SER A 510 -46.71 10.13 -26.72
N ARG A 511 -45.74 10.80 -27.36
CA ARG A 511 -44.77 11.67 -26.68
C ARG A 511 -45.52 12.91 -26.15
N LYS A 512 -45.31 13.24 -24.89
CA LYS A 512 -45.35 14.59 -24.32
C LYS A 512 -44.01 14.74 -23.59
N GLY A 513 -43.23 15.80 -23.71
CA GLY A 513 -43.55 17.21 -23.98
C GLY A 513 -42.65 17.96 -23.01
#